data_AF-A0A3B0PC28-F1
#
_entry.id   AF-A0A3B0PC28-F1
#
_cell.length_a   1.000
_cell.length_b   1.000
_cell.length_c   1.000
_cell.angle_alpha   90.00
_cell.angle_beta   90.00
_cell.angle_gamma   90.00
#
_symmetry.space_group_name_H-M   'P 1'
#
loop_
_entity.id
_entity.type
_entity.pdbx_description
1 polymer ?
#
loop_
_entity_poly.entity_id
_entity_poly.type
_entity_poly.pdbx_seq_one_letter_code
_entity_poly.pdbx_strand_id
1 'polypeptide(L)'
;MLLAANVLSDVAKKLKIKHLLIEGDYLTYQYQSILDRISEKQTPIETQSLRAIKTPSEIKKLKKVIDITKEVGNKLTSMMKVDMTEIQLAKLVTFALIDAGGEKNSFDPIVASGPNGAKPHHHPTNRKFKDGDFVTVDFGTIYQGFCSDITRTW
;
A
#
# COMPACT_ATOMS: atom_id res chain seq x y z
N MET A 1 -17.77 18.07 -16.59
CA MET A 1 -18.60 17.26 -17.51
C MET A 1 -18.92 15.95 -16.80
N LEU A 2 -20.07 15.87 -16.13
CA LEU A 2 -21.24 15.07 -16.52
C LEU A 2 -21.26 13.66 -15.90
N LEU A 3 -21.61 13.57 -14.63
CA LEU A 3 -22.68 12.64 -14.28
C LEU A 3 -23.83 13.53 -13.81
N ALA A 4 -24.91 13.61 -14.59
CA ALA A 4 -26.16 14.17 -14.09
C ALA A 4 -26.49 13.49 -12.74
N ALA A 5 -27.15 14.20 -11.83
CA ALA A 5 -27.43 13.74 -10.46
C ALA A 5 -28.10 12.34 -10.36
N ASN A 6 -28.57 11.79 -11.47
CA ASN A 6 -29.29 10.53 -11.56
C ASN A 6 -28.65 9.47 -12.47
N VAL A 7 -27.43 9.65 -12.99
CA VAL A 7 -26.86 8.70 -13.99
C VAL A 7 -26.84 7.26 -13.48
N LEU A 8 -26.45 7.03 -12.23
CA LEU A 8 -26.44 5.68 -11.65
C LEU A 8 -27.85 5.06 -11.57
N SER A 9 -28.86 5.85 -11.19
CA SER A 9 -30.26 5.41 -11.18
C SER A 9 -30.77 5.12 -12.59
N ASP A 10 -30.44 5.97 -13.57
CA ASP A 10 -30.86 5.80 -14.96
C ASP A 10 -30.23 4.54 -15.58
N VAL A 11 -28.95 4.27 -15.30
CA VAL A 11 -28.27 3.03 -15.71
C VAL A 11 -28.90 1.82 -15.04
N ALA A 12 -29.17 1.87 -13.74
CA ALA A 12 -29.80 0.77 -13.01
C ALA A 12 -31.20 0.45 -13.53
N LYS A 13 -32.01 1.47 -13.87
CA LYS A 13 -33.31 1.31 -14.52
C LYS A 13 -33.18 0.64 -15.89
N LYS A 14 -32.24 1.10 -16.73
CA LYS A 14 -31.98 0.50 -18.06
C LYS A 14 -31.56 -0.97 -17.96
N LEU A 15 -30.70 -1.29 -16.98
CA LEU A 15 -30.23 -2.66 -16.70
C LEU A 15 -31.24 -3.49 -15.90
N LYS A 16 -32.38 -2.91 -15.50
CA LYS A 16 -33.43 -3.55 -14.68
C LYS A 16 -32.87 -4.15 -13.38
N ILE A 17 -31.93 -3.46 -12.75
CA ILE A 17 -31.35 -3.87 -11.45
C ILE A 17 -32.45 -3.82 -10.39
N LYS A 18 -32.73 -4.96 -9.76
CA LYS A 18 -33.73 -5.09 -8.68
C LYS A 18 -33.11 -5.27 -7.30
N HIS A 19 -31.85 -5.69 -7.26
CA HIS A 19 -31.11 -5.97 -6.03
C HIS A 19 -29.68 -5.50 -6.24
N LEU A 20 -29.26 -4.53 -5.44
CA LEU A 20 -27.92 -3.97 -5.48
C LEU A 20 -27.04 -4.66 -4.43
N LEU A 21 -25.93 -5.25 -4.87
CA LEU A 21 -24.87 -5.71 -3.98
C LEU A 21 -23.87 -4.57 -3.83
N ILE A 22 -23.48 -4.27 -2.59
CA ILE A 22 -22.61 -3.13 -2.27
C ILE A 22 -21.41 -3.59 -1.44
N GLU A 23 -20.24 -2.99 -1.67
CA GLU A 23 -19.09 -3.19 -0.79
C GLU A 23 -19.23 -2.25 0.42
N GLY A 24 -19.91 -2.73 1.46
CA GLY A 24 -20.31 -1.92 2.61
C GLY A 24 -19.15 -1.24 3.34
N ASP A 25 -17.99 -1.89 3.40
CA ASP A 25 -16.80 -1.36 4.10
C ASP A 25 -16.21 -0.10 3.46
N TYR A 26 -16.53 0.18 2.20
CA TYR A 26 -16.00 1.32 1.46
C TYR A 26 -17.01 2.45 1.27
N LEU A 27 -18.28 2.23 1.62
CA LEU A 27 -19.34 3.22 1.49
C LEU A 27 -19.68 3.83 2.84
N THR A 28 -19.64 5.16 2.90
CA THR A 28 -20.08 5.90 4.07
C THR A 28 -21.59 6.15 4.04
N TYR A 29 -22.18 6.49 5.19
CA TYR A 29 -23.58 6.87 5.31
C TYR A 29 -24.03 7.97 4.33
N GLN A 30 -23.10 8.84 3.90
CA GLN A 30 -23.39 9.93 2.95
C GLN A 30 -23.90 9.42 1.59
N TYR A 31 -23.56 8.18 1.22
CA TYR A 31 -23.99 7.58 -0.04
C TYR A 31 -25.38 6.95 0.01
N GLN A 32 -26.01 6.81 1.18
CA GLN A 32 -27.29 6.10 1.31
C GLN A 32 -28.38 6.69 0.40
N SER A 33 -28.49 8.03 0.37
CA SER A 33 -29.46 8.72 -0.48
C SER A 33 -29.27 8.48 -1.99
N ILE A 34 -28.05 8.13 -2.41
CA ILE A 34 -27.74 7.77 -3.80
C ILE A 34 -28.12 6.30 -4.03
N LEU A 35 -27.79 5.40 -3.10
CA LEU A 35 -28.11 3.97 -3.19
C LEU A 35 -29.63 3.73 -3.24
N ASP A 36 -30.40 4.47 -2.45
CA ASP A 36 -31.87 4.37 -2.41
C ASP A 36 -32.52 4.73 -3.75
N ARG A 37 -31.88 5.61 -4.54
CA ARG A 37 -32.33 5.95 -5.90
C ARG A 37 -32.02 4.85 -6.92
N ILE A 38 -31.12 3.93 -6.60
CA ILE A 38 -30.70 2.83 -7.46
C ILE A 38 -31.58 1.62 -7.20
N SER A 39 -31.70 1.19 -5.94
CA SER A 39 -32.51 0.05 -5.55
C SER A 39 -32.87 0.12 -4.08
N GLU A 40 -34.13 -0.19 -3.74
CA GLU A 40 -34.58 -0.35 -2.36
C GLU A 40 -33.98 -1.60 -1.69
N LYS A 41 -33.69 -2.64 -2.48
CA LYS A 41 -33.08 -3.88 -1.98
C LYS A 41 -31.57 -3.81 -2.15
N GLN A 42 -30.88 -3.55 -1.05
CA GLN A 42 -29.42 -3.44 -0.98
C GLN A 42 -28.87 -4.54 -0.07
N THR A 43 -27.74 -5.16 -0.41
CA THR A 43 -27.08 -6.13 0.46
C THR A 43 -25.58 -5.89 0.46
N PRO A 44 -24.98 -5.59 1.63
CA PRO A 44 -23.54 -5.59 1.78
C PRO A 44 -22.94 -6.95 1.44
N ILE A 45 -21.87 -6.96 0.66
CA ILE A 45 -21.10 -8.16 0.32
C ILE A 45 -19.63 -7.95 0.67
N GLU A 46 -18.97 -9.05 1.02
CA GLU A 46 -17.53 -9.07 1.28
C GLU A 46 -16.80 -9.60 0.04
N THR A 47 -16.16 -8.71 -0.70
CA THR A 47 -15.37 -9.03 -1.91
C THR A 47 -13.90 -9.31 -1.60
N GLN A 48 -13.44 -9.02 -0.39
CA GLN A 48 -12.04 -9.14 0.03
C GLN A 48 -11.55 -10.59 -0.03
N SER A 49 -12.43 -11.54 0.30
CA SER A 49 -12.18 -12.98 0.17
C SER A 49 -11.80 -13.39 -1.27
N LEU A 50 -12.38 -12.76 -2.28
CA LEU A 50 -12.05 -12.99 -3.70
C LEU A 50 -10.61 -12.56 -4.03
N ARG A 51 -10.08 -11.56 -3.31
CA ARG A 51 -8.70 -11.05 -3.46
C ARG A 51 -7.68 -11.85 -2.65
N ALA A 52 -8.12 -12.75 -1.77
CA ALA A 52 -7.23 -13.55 -0.94
C ALA A 52 -6.40 -14.52 -1.80
N ILE A 53 -7.03 -15.18 -2.78
CA ILE A 53 -6.39 -16.12 -3.70
C ILE A 53 -6.01 -15.39 -4.99
N LYS A 54 -4.71 -15.27 -5.24
CA LYS A 54 -4.17 -14.52 -6.39
C LYS A 54 -4.20 -15.40 -7.62
N THR A 55 -4.62 -14.83 -8.73
CA THR A 55 -4.50 -15.44 -10.05
C THR A 55 -3.01 -15.55 -10.47
N PRO A 56 -2.68 -16.42 -11.45
CA PRO A 56 -1.32 -16.51 -11.97
C PRO A 56 -0.75 -15.18 -12.49
N SER A 57 -1.61 -14.31 -13.04
CA SER A 57 -1.23 -12.96 -13.49
C SER A 57 -0.82 -12.06 -12.33
N GLU A 58 -1.59 -12.07 -11.25
CA GLU A 58 -1.30 -11.26 -10.05
C GLU A 58 -0.04 -11.76 -9.33
N ILE A 59 0.18 -13.07 -9.28
CA ILE A 59 1.41 -13.66 -8.73
C ILE A 59 2.64 -13.17 -9.51
N LYS A 60 2.56 -13.03 -10.85
CA LYS A 60 3.66 -12.49 -11.64
C LYS A 60 3.98 -11.03 -11.25
N LYS A 61 2.94 -10.21 -11.03
CA LYS A 61 3.10 -8.82 -10.56
C LYS A 61 3.69 -8.75 -9.14
N LEU A 62 3.22 -9.63 -8.23
CA LEU A 62 3.77 -9.75 -6.88
C LEU A 62 5.25 -10.13 -6.89
N LYS A 63 5.66 -11.10 -7.73
CA LYS A 63 7.08 -11.44 -7.90
C LYS A 63 7.88 -10.25 -8.40
N LYS A 64 7.37 -9.54 -9.39
CA LYS A 64 8.05 -8.37 -9.95
C LYS A 64 8.24 -7.25 -8.92
N VAL A 65 7.21 -6.90 -8.14
CA VAL A 65 7.34 -5.88 -7.09
C VAL A 65 8.30 -6.30 -5.98
N ILE A 66 8.32 -7.59 -5.62
CA ILE A 66 9.29 -8.14 -4.68
C ILE A 66 10.72 -8.03 -5.23
N ASP A 67 10.93 -8.32 -6.52
CA ASP A 67 12.27 -8.22 -7.13
C ASP A 67 12.80 -6.79 -7.15
N ILE A 68 11.94 -5.79 -7.42
CA ILE A 68 12.29 -4.36 -7.31
C ILE A 68 12.75 -4.04 -5.88
N THR A 69 11.96 -4.42 -4.88
CA THR A 69 12.28 -4.14 -3.47
C THR A 69 13.53 -4.88 -3.01
N LYS A 70 13.76 -6.11 -3.47
CA LYS A 70 14.99 -6.86 -3.20
C LYS A 70 16.22 -6.19 -3.80
N GLU A 71 16.12 -5.65 -5.02
CA GLU A 71 17.24 -4.95 -5.65
C GLU A 71 17.71 -3.77 -4.78
N VAL A 72 16.77 -2.98 -4.27
CA VAL A 72 17.07 -1.88 -3.33
C VAL A 72 17.62 -2.44 -2.02
N GLY A 73 17.01 -3.49 -1.48
CA GLY A 73 17.44 -4.16 -0.25
C GLY A 73 18.91 -4.60 -0.30
N ASN A 74 19.37 -5.13 -1.44
CA ASN A 74 20.75 -5.55 -1.64
C ASN A 74 21.75 -4.37 -1.66
N LYS A 75 21.28 -3.14 -1.93
CA LYS A 75 22.09 -1.92 -1.97
C LYS A 75 22.09 -1.17 -0.62
N LEU A 76 21.24 -1.54 0.34
CA LEU A 76 21.02 -0.76 1.57
C LEU A 76 22.27 -0.59 2.42
N THR A 77 23.11 -1.63 2.57
CA THR A 77 24.36 -1.53 3.32
C THR A 77 25.30 -0.46 2.77
N SER A 78 25.33 -0.25 1.45
CA SER A 78 26.12 0.79 0.80
C SER A 78 25.57 2.22 1.00
N MET A 79 24.29 2.33 1.35
CA MET A 79 23.62 3.60 1.64
C MET A 79 23.81 4.03 3.10
N MET A 80 24.01 3.08 4.01
CA MET A 80 24.14 3.32 5.44
C MET A 80 25.51 3.89 5.80
N LYS A 81 25.53 4.93 6.63
CA LYS A 81 26.75 5.56 7.13
C LYS A 81 26.57 5.96 8.60
N VAL A 82 27.64 5.89 9.39
CA VAL A 82 27.66 6.50 10.73
C VAL A 82 27.30 7.98 10.61
N ASP A 83 26.63 8.51 11.64
CA ASP A 83 26.10 9.88 11.71
C ASP A 83 24.94 10.23 10.77
N MET A 84 24.53 9.31 9.90
CA MET A 84 23.31 9.42 9.12
C MET A 84 22.07 9.24 10.00
N THR A 85 21.01 10.01 9.76
CA THR A 85 19.75 9.84 10.49
C THR A 85 18.86 8.76 9.88
N GLU A 86 17.98 8.18 10.70
CA GLU A 86 16.95 7.25 10.24
C GLU A 86 16.10 7.87 9.10
N ILE A 87 15.70 9.15 9.25
CA ILE A 87 14.95 9.89 8.22
C ILE A 87 15.73 10.00 6.92
N GLN A 88 17.03 10.24 6.97
CA GLN A 88 17.85 10.32 5.76
C GLN A 88 17.83 8.98 5.01
N LEU A 89 17.91 7.85 5.73
CA LEU A 89 17.90 6.55 5.08
C LEU A 89 16.53 6.25 4.48
N ALA A 90 15.44 6.53 5.21
CA ALA A 90 14.08 6.34 4.71
C ALA A 90 13.83 7.10 3.39
N LYS A 91 14.37 8.32 3.26
CA LYS A 91 14.31 9.11 2.02
C LYS A 91 15.11 8.47 0.88
N LEU A 92 16.32 7.98 1.17
CA LEU A 92 17.14 7.28 0.15
C LEU A 92 16.47 5.99 -0.32
N VAL A 93 15.89 5.20 0.60
CA VAL A 93 15.13 3.99 0.26
C VAL A 93 13.96 4.33 -0.65
N THR A 94 13.19 5.36 -0.32
CA THR A 94 12.06 5.83 -1.14
C THR A 94 12.51 6.19 -2.55
N PHE A 95 13.57 6.99 -2.67
CA PHE A 95 14.11 7.38 -3.98
C PHE A 95 14.60 6.16 -4.77
N ALA A 96 15.35 5.25 -4.13
CA ALA A 96 15.88 4.05 -4.77
C ALA A 96 14.78 3.09 -5.25
N LEU A 97 13.67 2.96 -4.50
CA LEU A 97 12.53 2.14 -4.91
C LEU A 97 11.85 2.71 -6.16
N ILE A 98 11.68 4.03 -6.22
CA ILE A 98 11.08 4.70 -7.38
C ILE A 98 12.00 4.57 -8.60
N ASP A 99 13.31 4.80 -8.42
CA ASP A 99 14.31 4.68 -9.49
C ASP A 99 14.41 3.24 -10.04
N ALA A 100 14.26 2.23 -9.17
CA ALA A 100 14.22 0.82 -9.55
C ALA A 100 12.91 0.37 -10.24
N GLY A 101 11.97 1.29 -10.48
CA GLY A 101 10.72 1.04 -11.21
C GLY A 101 9.48 0.89 -10.35
N GLY A 102 9.55 1.25 -9.06
CA GLY A 102 8.39 1.42 -8.20
C GLY A 102 7.59 2.69 -8.52
N GLU A 103 6.27 2.64 -8.36
CA GLU A 103 5.41 3.81 -8.59
C GLU A 103 5.45 4.80 -7.42
N LYS A 104 5.46 4.25 -6.20
CA LYS A 104 5.56 4.94 -4.91
C LYS A 104 5.79 3.91 -3.80
N ASN A 105 6.04 4.35 -2.58
CA ASN A 105 6.09 3.43 -1.44
C ASN A 105 4.72 2.77 -1.21
N SER A 106 4.71 1.49 -0.81
CA SER A 106 3.47 0.80 -0.39
C SER A 106 3.00 1.24 0.99
N PHE A 107 3.92 1.71 1.83
CA PHE A 107 3.72 2.32 3.14
C PHE A 107 4.93 3.21 3.46
N ASP A 108 4.84 4.06 4.48
CA ASP A 108 5.98 4.89 4.90
C ASP A 108 7.12 4.01 5.43
N PRO A 109 8.34 4.04 4.84
CA PRO A 109 9.42 3.15 5.24
C PRO A 109 9.79 3.33 6.71
N ILE A 110 9.97 2.20 7.41
CA ILE A 110 10.49 2.17 8.78
C ILE A 110 12.01 2.05 8.70
N VAL A 111 12.71 2.87 9.48
CA VAL A 111 14.14 2.76 9.74
C VAL A 111 14.34 2.91 11.24
N ALA A 112 14.72 1.82 11.89
CA ALA A 112 14.85 1.73 13.33
C ALA A 112 16.25 1.29 13.70
N SER A 113 17.01 2.19 14.33
CA SER A 113 18.43 1.98 14.64
C SER A 113 18.70 1.82 16.14
N GLY A 114 19.60 0.91 16.49
CA GLY A 114 19.99 0.61 17.87
C GLY A 114 18.77 0.31 18.75
N PRO A 115 18.55 1.04 19.86
CA PRO A 115 17.40 0.80 20.75
C PRO A 115 16.03 0.92 20.07
N ASN A 116 15.92 1.66 18.96
CA ASN A 116 14.66 1.77 18.23
C ASN A 116 14.29 0.47 17.51
N GLY A 117 15.26 -0.41 17.21
CA GLY A 117 15.01 -1.71 16.57
C GLY A 117 14.09 -2.64 17.39
N ALA A 118 13.96 -2.40 18.70
CA ALA A 118 13.03 -3.12 19.57
C ALA A 118 11.56 -2.64 19.48
N LYS A 119 11.26 -1.60 18.68
CA LYS A 119 9.93 -1.00 18.54
C LYS A 119 9.30 -1.43 17.20
N PRO A 120 8.29 -2.31 17.19
CA PRO A 120 7.74 -2.87 15.95
C PRO A 120 7.17 -1.86 14.95
N HIS A 121 6.55 -0.77 15.43
CA HIS A 121 5.94 0.28 14.60
C HIS A 121 6.71 1.61 14.72
N HIS A 122 8.03 1.54 14.77
CA HIS A 122 8.86 2.74 14.85
C HIS A 122 8.74 3.59 13.58
N HIS A 123 8.61 4.90 13.73
CA HIS A 123 8.75 5.82 12.60
C HIS A 123 10.15 6.45 12.61
N PRO A 124 10.82 6.59 11.45
CA PRO A 124 12.16 7.17 11.38
C PRO A 124 12.26 8.52 12.09
N THR A 125 13.31 8.71 12.88
CA THR A 125 13.56 9.94 13.64
C THR A 125 14.85 10.64 13.21
N ASN A 126 15.21 11.72 13.91
CA ASN A 126 16.52 12.36 13.79
C ASN A 126 17.64 11.61 14.53
N ARG A 127 17.37 10.43 15.12
CA ARG A 127 18.43 9.58 15.70
C ARG A 127 19.45 9.27 14.61
N LYS A 128 20.72 9.55 14.90
CA LYS A 128 21.85 9.19 14.07
C LYS A 128 22.28 7.76 14.34
N PHE A 129 22.70 7.06 13.29
CA PHE A 129 23.34 5.76 13.40
C PHE A 129 24.68 5.88 14.12
N LYS A 130 24.95 4.91 14.98
CA LYS A 130 26.22 4.72 15.67
C LYS A 130 26.89 3.45 15.19
N ASP A 131 28.21 3.40 15.29
CA ASP A 131 28.95 2.16 15.08
C ASP A 131 28.44 1.07 16.04
N GLY A 132 28.24 -0.14 15.51
CA GLY A 132 27.66 -1.27 16.24
C GLY A 132 26.14 -1.25 16.43
N ASP A 133 25.41 -0.26 15.92
CA ASP A 133 23.94 -0.30 15.90
C ASP A 133 23.44 -1.39 14.92
N PHE A 134 22.49 -2.20 15.36
CA PHE A 134 21.61 -2.88 14.41
C PHE A 134 20.66 -1.88 13.77
N VAL A 135 20.44 -2.00 12.46
CA VAL A 135 19.51 -1.15 11.71
C VAL A 135 18.46 -2.02 11.06
N THR A 136 17.21 -1.92 11.53
CA THR A 136 16.06 -2.58 10.92
C THR A 136 15.42 -1.62 9.92
N VAL A 137 15.23 -2.08 8.68
CA VAL A 137 14.50 -1.34 7.64
C VAL A 137 13.31 -2.19 7.21
N ASP A 138 12.12 -1.60 7.30
CA ASP A 138 10.88 -2.15 6.76
C ASP A 138 10.42 -1.28 5.60
N PHE A 139 10.30 -1.87 4.42
CA PHE A 139 10.13 -1.09 3.20
C PHE A 139 9.46 -1.89 2.09
N GLY A 140 8.81 -1.15 1.20
CA GLY A 140 8.16 -1.73 0.05
C GLY A 140 7.68 -0.67 -0.93
N THR A 141 7.40 -1.11 -2.14
CA THR A 141 6.88 -0.27 -3.22
C THR A 141 5.62 -0.85 -3.83
N ILE A 142 4.95 -0.05 -4.65
CA ILE A 142 3.81 -0.44 -5.48
C ILE A 142 4.28 -0.59 -6.92
N TYR A 143 3.84 -1.65 -7.57
CA TYR A 143 4.00 -1.87 -9.01
C TYR A 143 2.71 -2.44 -9.59
N GLN A 144 2.10 -1.72 -10.55
CA GLN A 144 0.85 -2.07 -11.21
C GLN A 144 -0.29 -2.40 -10.23
N GLY A 145 -0.37 -1.64 -9.13
CA GLY A 145 -1.36 -1.82 -8.07
C GLY A 145 -1.08 -2.95 -7.06
N PHE A 146 0.08 -3.62 -7.15
CA PHE A 146 0.51 -4.65 -6.19
C PHE A 146 1.63 -4.14 -5.30
N CYS A 147 1.57 -4.47 -4.02
CA CYS A 147 2.54 -4.03 -3.02
C CYS A 147 3.57 -5.12 -2.72
N SER A 148 4.80 -4.72 -2.46
CA SER A 148 5.76 -5.52 -1.69
C SER A 148 5.81 -5.04 -0.25
N ASP A 149 6.32 -5.91 0.63
CA ASP A 149 6.61 -5.63 2.02
C ASP A 149 7.80 -6.50 2.45
N ILE A 150 8.93 -5.88 2.79
CA ILE A 150 10.17 -6.56 3.17
C ILE A 150 10.80 -5.84 4.36
N THR A 151 10.95 -6.59 5.46
CA THR A 151 11.75 -6.18 6.61
C THR A 151 13.08 -6.92 6.65
N ARG A 152 14.19 -6.22 6.87
CA ARG A 152 15.51 -6.81 7.15
C ARG A 152 16.26 -6.00 8.20
N THR A 153 17.21 -6.64 8.87
CA THR A 153 18.11 -6.01 9.83
C THR A 153 19.54 -6.27 9.40
N TRP A 154 20.37 -5.22 9.45
CA TRP A 154 21.80 -5.25 9.19
C TRP A 154 22.56 -4.89 10.47
#